data_AF-A0A7W3FLW6-F1
#
_entry.id   AF-A0A7W3FLW6-F1
#
_cell.length_a   1.000
_cell.length_b   1.000
_cell.length_c   1.000
_cell.angle_alpha   90.00
_cell.angle_beta   90.00
_cell.angle_gamma   90.00
#
_symmetry.space_group_name_H-M   'P 1'
#
loop_
_entity.id
_entity.type
_entity.pdbx_description
1 polymer ?
#
loop_
_entity_poly.entity_id
_entity_poly.type
_entity_poly.pdbx_seq_one_letter_code
_entity_poly.pdbx_strand_id
1 'polypeptide(L)'
;MDMRCWALVGLLAFAASAGAAPSLSCQLQSGQFKAGGGGKPKVSAFIWATGHGSATPTGPIRTSIGRIDPADGPDYKRMLKLDGELVLLPTEAHSVVGFGKVYDFGGAVALAYLGERDEDSSARPSQIFIVINKAGSVIDSEVLPGASLNPGKHCLLID
;
A
#
# COMPACT_ATOMS: atom_id res chain seq x y z
N MET A 1 -53.75 -27.33 -34.62
CA MET A 1 -53.95 -26.01 -33.98
C MET A 1 -54.01 -26.25 -32.49
N ASP A 2 -53.14 -25.79 -31.59
CA ASP A 2 -51.77 -25.28 -31.59
C ASP A 2 -51.36 -25.46 -30.12
N MET A 3 -50.29 -26.19 -29.84
CA MET A 3 -49.77 -26.34 -28.48
C MET A 3 -48.29 -26.00 -28.53
N ARG A 4 -47.98 -24.74 -28.24
CA ARG A 4 -46.61 -24.26 -28.10
C ARG A 4 -46.48 -23.55 -26.77
N CYS A 5 -45.95 -24.31 -25.81
CA CYS A 5 -45.39 -23.82 -24.55
C CYS A 5 -44.40 -22.69 -24.82
N TRP A 6 -44.64 -21.52 -24.23
CA TRP A 6 -43.60 -20.49 -24.07
C TRP A 6 -43.19 -20.49 -22.61
N ALA A 7 -42.09 -21.17 -22.32
CA ALA A 7 -41.42 -21.10 -21.03
C ALA A 7 -40.74 -19.74 -20.91
N LEU A 8 -41.22 -18.93 -19.97
CA LEU A 8 -40.55 -17.74 -19.46
C LEU A 8 -39.22 -18.14 -18.82
N VAL A 9 -38.14 -18.09 -19.59
CA VAL A 9 -36.78 -18.18 -19.04
C VAL A 9 -36.40 -16.78 -18.59
N GLY A 10 -36.59 -16.53 -17.30
CA GLY A 10 -36.11 -15.33 -16.63
C GLY A 10 -34.58 -15.25 -16.73
N LEU A 11 -34.10 -14.24 -17.46
CA LEU A 11 -32.70 -13.87 -17.47
C LEU A 11 -32.37 -13.25 -16.10
N LEU A 12 -31.92 -14.08 -15.16
CA LEU A 12 -31.19 -13.65 -13.98
C LEU A 12 -29.87 -13.06 -14.46
N ALA A 13 -29.85 -11.76 -14.73
CA ALA A 13 -28.62 -11.01 -14.92
C ALA A 13 -27.87 -11.02 -13.59
N PHE A 14 -26.94 -11.96 -13.45
CA PHE A 14 -25.91 -11.89 -12.44
C PHE A 14 -25.13 -10.59 -12.68
N ALA A 15 -25.40 -9.58 -11.88
CA ALA A 15 -24.50 -8.47 -11.71
C ALA A 15 -23.19 -9.07 -11.16
N ALA A 16 -22.27 -9.40 -12.06
CA ALA A 16 -20.88 -9.56 -11.71
C ALA A 16 -20.45 -8.19 -11.16
N SER A 17 -20.55 -8.02 -9.84
CA SER A 17 -19.79 -7.01 -9.16
C SER A 17 -18.35 -7.31 -9.50
N ALA A 18 -17.80 -6.55 -10.44
CA ALA A 18 -16.37 -6.41 -10.60
C ALA A 18 -15.88 -5.84 -9.27
N GLY A 19 -15.61 -6.73 -8.31
CA GLY A 19 -14.81 -6.38 -7.17
C GLY A 19 -13.52 -5.87 -7.75
N ALA A 20 -13.29 -4.56 -7.64
CA ALA A 20 -12.03 -3.96 -8.04
C ALA A 20 -10.92 -4.84 -7.46
N ALA A 21 -10.06 -5.36 -8.34
CA ALA A 21 -8.90 -6.15 -7.94
C ALA A 21 -8.18 -5.39 -6.81
N PRO A 22 -7.70 -6.08 -5.76
CA PRO A 22 -7.06 -5.41 -4.63
C PRO A 22 -5.94 -4.52 -5.18
N SER A 23 -6.16 -3.21 -5.06
CA SER A 23 -5.37 -2.11 -5.63
C SER A 23 -3.88 -2.41 -5.74
N LEU A 24 -3.32 -2.12 -6.93
CA LEU A 24 -1.91 -2.05 -7.35
C LEU A 24 -0.96 -1.54 -6.26
N SER A 25 -0.70 -2.33 -5.24
CA SER A 25 0.11 -1.94 -4.08
C SER A 25 1.15 -3.01 -3.88
N CYS A 26 2.40 -2.57 -3.70
CA CYS A 26 3.53 -3.41 -3.32
C CYS A 26 3.07 -4.44 -2.28
N GLN A 27 3.04 -5.71 -2.68
CA GLN A 27 2.72 -6.80 -1.78
C GLN A 27 4.00 -7.47 -1.34
N LEU A 28 4.28 -7.41 -0.04
CA LEU A 28 5.41 -8.13 0.54
C LEU A 28 5.21 -9.63 0.31
N GLN A 29 6.20 -10.32 -0.29
CA GLN A 29 6.14 -11.77 -0.36
C GLN A 29 6.28 -12.36 1.05
N SER A 30 5.38 -13.29 1.37
CA SER A 30 5.38 -14.01 2.64
C SER A 30 6.76 -14.63 2.91
N GLY A 31 7.41 -14.26 4.02
CA GLY A 31 8.69 -14.82 4.45
C GLY A 31 9.93 -13.98 4.14
N GLN A 32 9.81 -12.90 3.36
CA GLN A 32 10.95 -12.00 3.06
C GLN A 32 11.36 -11.10 4.23
N PHE A 33 10.42 -10.80 5.13
CA PHE A 33 10.72 -10.01 6.32
C PHE A 33 10.48 -10.84 7.59
N LYS A 34 11.56 -11.17 8.30
CA LYS A 34 11.57 -11.92 9.56
C LYS A 34 11.98 -10.99 10.71
N ALA A 35 11.21 -9.95 11.00
CA ALA A 35 11.40 -9.24 12.27
C ALA A 35 10.90 -10.11 13.43
N GLY A 36 11.78 -10.96 13.95
CA GLY A 36 11.72 -11.48 15.32
C GLY A 36 10.58 -12.42 15.70
N GLY A 37 9.60 -12.69 14.84
CA GLY A 37 8.50 -13.61 15.13
C GLY A 37 8.07 -14.39 13.89
N GLY A 38 8.08 -15.72 13.95
CA GLY A 38 7.70 -16.62 12.85
C GLY A 38 6.21 -16.59 12.47
N GLY A 39 5.47 -15.54 12.83
CA GLY A 39 4.05 -15.36 12.56
C GLY A 39 3.77 -14.59 11.27
N LYS A 40 2.57 -14.75 10.72
CA LYS A 40 2.09 -13.90 9.62
C LYS A 40 1.84 -12.48 10.15
N PRO A 41 2.31 -11.43 9.47
CA PRO A 41 2.06 -10.05 9.92
C PRO A 41 0.56 -9.74 9.88
N LYS A 42 0.12 -8.84 10.76
CA LYS A 42 -1.19 -8.21 10.62
C LYS A 42 -1.10 -7.18 9.48
N VAL A 43 -1.97 -7.30 8.48
CA VAL A 43 -1.95 -6.44 7.30
C VAL A 43 -3.12 -5.48 7.31
N SER A 44 -2.87 -4.20 7.05
CA SER A 44 -3.91 -3.18 6.87
C SER A 44 -3.57 -2.26 5.71
N ALA A 45 -4.55 -2.00 4.84
CA ALA A 45 -4.41 -0.99 3.79
C ALA A 45 -4.59 0.43 4.36
N PHE A 46 -3.97 1.41 3.72
CA PHE A 46 -4.12 2.82 4.05
C PHE A 46 -4.26 3.68 2.80
N ILE A 47 -4.89 4.84 2.99
CA ILE A 47 -5.07 5.87 1.97
C ILE A 47 -4.70 7.20 2.63
N TRP A 48 -3.70 7.89 2.09
CA TRP A 48 -3.17 9.13 2.65
C TRP A 48 -3.29 10.33 1.72
N ALA A 49 -3.33 10.17 0.39
CA ALA A 49 -3.64 11.26 -0.54
C ALA A 49 -4.89 10.96 -1.37
N THR A 50 -5.69 12.00 -1.59
CA THR A 50 -6.97 11.97 -2.32
C THR A 50 -6.83 12.34 -3.80
N GLY A 51 -5.61 12.30 -4.35
CA GLY A 51 -5.28 12.85 -5.67
C GLY A 51 -6.07 12.25 -6.85
N HIS A 52 -6.64 11.05 -6.69
CA HIS A 52 -7.42 10.37 -7.71
C HIS A 52 -8.75 9.84 -7.16
N GLY A 53 -9.69 10.76 -6.88
CA GLY A 53 -11.11 10.42 -6.76
C GLY A 53 -11.53 9.74 -5.45
N SER A 54 -12.36 10.46 -4.69
CA SER A 54 -13.35 9.98 -3.72
C SER A 54 -12.93 9.06 -2.55
N ALA A 55 -11.66 8.72 -2.36
CA ALA A 55 -11.26 7.92 -1.21
C ALA A 55 -11.02 8.81 0.04
N THR A 56 -11.79 8.59 1.10
CA THR A 56 -11.57 9.23 2.40
C THR A 56 -10.22 8.76 2.98
N PRO A 57 -9.32 9.67 3.39
CA PRO A 57 -8.07 9.27 4.04
C PRO A 57 -8.34 8.36 5.23
N THR A 58 -7.58 7.27 5.35
CA THR A 58 -7.72 6.33 6.47
C THR A 58 -7.31 6.95 7.81
N GLY A 59 -6.61 8.09 7.76
CA GLY A 59 -6.05 8.73 8.94
C GLY A 59 -4.90 7.92 9.55
N PRO A 60 -4.67 8.06 10.87
CA PRO A 60 -3.60 7.37 11.59
C PRO A 60 -3.76 5.85 11.58
N ILE A 61 -2.65 5.14 11.49
CA ILE A 61 -2.60 3.67 11.49
C ILE A 61 -2.10 3.20 12.86
N ARG A 62 -2.90 2.39 13.56
CA ARG A 62 -2.50 1.78 14.83
C ARG A 62 -1.77 0.48 14.60
N THR A 63 -0.55 0.37 15.12
CA THR A 63 0.33 -0.79 14.99
C THR A 63 0.89 -1.23 16.35
N SER A 64 1.60 -2.34 16.39
CA SER A 64 2.30 -2.84 17.59
C SER A 64 3.44 -1.93 18.06
N ILE A 65 4.02 -1.12 17.17
CA ILE A 65 5.12 -0.21 17.51
C ILE A 65 4.67 1.21 17.84
N GLY A 66 3.38 1.51 17.68
CA GLY A 66 2.81 2.84 17.93
C GLY A 66 1.80 3.27 16.86
N ARG A 67 1.42 4.54 16.90
CA ARG A 67 0.56 5.19 15.92
C ARG A 67 1.40 5.79 14.80
N ILE A 68 1.18 5.34 13.57
CA ILE A 68 1.80 5.91 12.38
C ILE A 68 0.86 6.97 11.81
N ASP A 69 1.30 8.21 11.82
CA ASP A 69 0.56 9.35 11.28
C ASP A 69 1.21 9.83 9.97
N PRO A 70 0.44 10.10 8.90
CA PRO A 70 0.94 10.84 7.76
C PRO A 70 1.24 12.29 8.18
N ALA A 71 2.33 12.84 7.70
CA ALA A 71 2.68 14.25 7.88
C ALA A 71 3.06 14.88 6.53
N ASP A 72 2.69 16.13 6.33
CA ASP A 72 3.07 16.86 5.12
C ASP A 72 4.52 17.33 5.26
N GLY A 73 5.34 16.99 4.29
CA GLY A 73 6.71 17.46 4.15
C GLY A 73 6.85 18.55 3.10
N PRO A 74 8.09 19.02 2.87
CA PRO A 74 8.41 19.94 1.79
C PRO A 74 7.95 19.39 0.42
N ASP A 75 7.57 20.29 -0.48
CA ASP A 75 7.18 19.97 -1.87
C ASP A 75 6.06 18.92 -1.97
N TYR A 76 5.15 18.88 -1.00
CA TYR A 76 4.06 17.91 -0.89
C TYR A 76 4.50 16.45 -0.73
N LYS A 77 5.80 16.20 -0.51
CA LYS A 77 6.34 14.87 -0.24
C LYS A 77 5.93 14.42 1.16
N ARG A 78 5.59 13.14 1.31
CA ARG A 78 5.07 12.63 2.58
C ARG A 78 6.18 12.37 3.57
N MET A 79 6.02 12.89 4.79
CA MET A 79 6.75 12.48 5.97
C MET A 79 5.90 11.52 6.82
N LEU A 80 6.57 10.76 7.67
CA LEU A 80 5.92 9.83 8.59
C LEU A 80 6.21 10.23 10.02
N LYS A 81 5.20 10.12 10.88
CA LYS A 81 5.38 10.25 12.33
C LYS A 81 5.05 8.93 13.01
N LEU A 82 5.84 8.58 14.03
CA LEU A 82 5.54 7.51 14.97
C LEU A 82 5.25 8.14 16.33
N ASP A 83 4.02 7.97 16.82
CA ASP A 83 3.53 8.57 18.06
C ASP A 83 3.77 10.10 18.15
N GLY A 84 3.73 10.78 17.00
CA GLY A 84 3.93 12.22 16.87
C GLY A 84 5.37 12.65 16.54
N GLU A 85 6.35 11.77 16.72
CA GLU A 85 7.76 12.03 16.41
C GLU A 85 8.08 11.72 14.94
N LEU A 86 8.88 12.56 14.28
CA LEU A 86 9.22 12.37 12.87
C LEU A 86 10.13 11.15 12.68
N VAL A 87 9.75 10.27 11.76
CA VAL A 87 10.59 9.19 11.25
C VAL A 87 11.43 9.74 10.11
N LEU A 88 12.75 9.62 10.22
CA LEU A 88 13.69 10.03 9.18
C LEU A 88 13.69 8.99 8.06
N LEU A 89 13.01 9.31 6.95
CA LEU A 89 12.99 8.47 5.76
C LEU A 89 14.23 8.72 4.89
N PRO A 90 14.78 7.69 4.23
CA PRO A 90 15.77 7.85 3.19
C PRO A 90 15.28 8.83 2.12
N THR A 91 16.17 9.65 1.57
CA THR A 91 15.83 10.69 0.59
C THR A 91 15.16 10.10 -0.65
N GLU A 92 15.61 8.94 -1.08
CA GLU A 92 15.06 8.18 -2.21
C GLU A 92 13.61 7.73 -2.02
N ALA A 93 13.11 7.72 -0.78
CA ALA A 93 11.74 7.33 -0.45
C ALA A 93 10.78 8.53 -0.32
N HIS A 94 11.30 9.76 -0.40
CA HIS A 94 10.49 10.98 -0.33
C HIS A 94 9.64 11.08 -1.60
N SER A 95 8.33 10.97 -1.44
CA SER A 95 7.39 10.88 -2.56
C SER A 95 6.01 11.34 -2.14
N VAL A 96 5.15 11.65 -3.11
CA VAL A 96 3.72 11.81 -2.88
C VAL A 96 3.11 10.42 -2.73
N VAL A 97 2.49 10.14 -1.57
CA VAL A 97 1.93 8.82 -1.24
C VAL A 97 0.41 8.87 -1.23
N GLY A 98 -0.21 8.13 -2.14
CA GLY A 98 -1.65 7.96 -2.26
C GLY A 98 -2.20 6.85 -1.37
N PHE A 99 -1.74 5.63 -1.59
CA PHE A 99 -2.26 4.42 -0.94
C PHE A 99 -1.15 3.38 -0.73
N GLY A 100 -1.37 2.47 0.20
CA GLY A 100 -0.41 1.40 0.47
C GLY A 100 -0.92 0.38 1.48
N LYS A 101 0.00 -0.45 1.95
CA LYS A 101 -0.22 -1.48 2.96
C LYS A 101 0.80 -1.35 4.09
N VAL A 102 0.34 -1.67 5.28
CA VAL A 102 1.14 -1.81 6.49
C VAL A 102 1.17 -3.28 6.88
N TYR A 103 2.36 -3.79 7.16
CA TYR A 103 2.62 -5.13 7.66
C TYR A 103 3.19 -5.03 9.07
N ASP A 104 2.40 -5.40 10.05
CA ASP A 104 2.76 -5.33 11.46
C ASP A 104 3.26 -6.69 11.97
N PHE A 105 4.53 -6.74 12.36
CA PHE A 105 5.23 -7.94 12.82
C PHE A 105 5.37 -8.04 14.35
N GLY A 106 4.72 -7.15 15.12
CA GLY A 106 4.75 -7.20 16.59
C GLY A 106 5.95 -6.51 17.26
N GLY A 107 6.97 -6.14 16.48
CA GLY A 107 8.14 -5.37 16.96
C GLY A 107 8.78 -4.46 15.91
N ALA A 108 8.33 -4.60 14.66
CA ALA A 108 8.64 -3.73 13.54
C ALA A 108 7.42 -3.68 12.63
N VAL A 109 7.32 -2.61 11.86
CA VAL A 109 6.28 -2.42 10.86
C VAL A 109 6.94 -2.17 9.53
N ALA A 110 6.46 -2.85 8.49
CA ALA A 110 6.81 -2.53 7.13
C ALA A 110 5.69 -1.76 6.43
N LEU A 111 6.04 -0.66 5.79
CA LEU A 111 5.19 0.14 4.91
C LEU A 111 5.56 -0.19 3.47
N ALA A 112 4.55 -0.50 2.67
CA ALA A 112 4.69 -0.85 1.26
C ALA A 112 3.68 -0.03 0.48
N TYR A 113 4.15 0.84 -0.41
CA TYR A 113 3.29 1.81 -1.11
C TYR A 113 3.85 2.21 -2.47
N LEU A 114 2.98 2.80 -3.28
CA LEU A 114 3.39 3.51 -4.49
C LEU A 114 3.60 4.99 -4.15
N GLY A 115 4.71 5.53 -4.62
CA GLY A 115 5.08 6.92 -4.41
C GLY A 115 5.45 7.60 -5.72
N GLU A 116 4.92 8.80 -5.95
CA GLU A 116 5.38 9.66 -7.05
C GLU A 116 6.56 10.49 -6.54
N ARG A 117 7.77 10.15 -6.99
CA ARG A 117 8.98 10.96 -6.80
C ARG A 117 9.13 11.99 -7.91
N ASP A 118 10.07 12.90 -7.74
CA ASP A 118 10.37 13.93 -8.74
C ASP A 118 10.81 13.32 -10.08
N GLU A 119 11.45 12.15 -10.05
CA GLU A 119 11.90 11.43 -11.25
C GLU A 119 10.83 10.49 -11.83
N ASP A 120 9.70 10.33 -11.15
CA ASP A 120 8.61 9.44 -11.58
C ASP A 120 7.58 10.19 -12.43
N SER A 121 6.75 9.42 -13.14
CA SER A 121 5.52 9.94 -13.74
C SER A 121 4.33 9.36 -13.00
N SER A 122 3.19 10.04 -12.94
CA SER A 122 1.99 9.49 -12.29
C SER A 122 1.51 8.17 -12.91
N ALA A 123 1.86 7.90 -14.19
CA ALA A 123 1.59 6.63 -14.86
C ALA A 123 2.57 5.50 -14.46
N ARG A 124 3.70 5.84 -13.85
CA ARG A 124 4.77 4.92 -13.44
C ARG A 124 5.36 5.37 -12.09
N PRO A 125 4.60 5.27 -11.00
CA PRO A 125 5.10 5.59 -9.67
C PRO A 125 6.13 4.57 -9.21
N SER A 126 7.05 4.99 -8.34
CA SER A 126 7.99 4.09 -7.67
C SER A 126 7.28 3.17 -6.68
N GLN A 127 7.80 1.94 -6.56
CA GLN A 127 7.44 1.04 -5.48
C GLN A 127 8.38 1.28 -4.32
N ILE A 128 7.82 1.58 -3.15
CA ILE A 128 8.61 1.93 -1.97
C ILE A 128 8.25 0.99 -0.84
N PHE A 129 9.30 0.42 -0.24
CA PHE A 129 9.25 -0.44 0.93
C PHE A 129 10.11 0.17 2.03
N ILE A 130 9.57 0.32 3.23
CA ILE A 130 10.29 0.86 4.39
C ILE A 130 9.92 0.04 5.62
N VAL A 131 10.91 -0.30 6.43
CA VAL A 131 10.71 -0.97 7.71
C VAL A 131 11.13 -0.05 8.83
N ILE A 132 10.21 0.15 9.78
CA ILE A 132 10.40 1.00 10.95
C ILE A 132 10.36 0.11 12.20
N ASN A 133 11.33 0.29 13.09
CA ASN A 133 11.35 -0.38 14.39
C ASN A 133 10.61 0.45 15.46
N LYS A 134 10.47 -0.11 16.66
CA LYS A 134 9.82 0.60 17.80
C LYS A 134 10.50 1.90 18.22
N ALA A 135 11.78 2.10 17.90
CA ALA A 135 12.48 3.35 18.18
C ALA A 135 12.21 4.45 17.13
N GLY A 136 11.34 4.20 16.14
CA GLY A 136 11.10 5.12 15.03
C GLY A 136 12.25 5.21 14.03
N SER A 137 13.19 4.25 14.08
CA SER A 137 14.30 4.18 13.12
C SER A 137 13.94 3.31 11.93
N VAL A 138 14.31 3.75 10.72
CA VAL A 138 14.26 2.92 9.52
C VAL A 138 15.39 1.90 9.59
N ILE A 139 15.04 0.61 9.56
CA ILE A 139 15.99 -0.51 9.68
C ILE A 139 16.19 -1.29 8.38
N ASP A 140 15.30 -1.08 7.41
CA ASP A 140 15.41 -1.63 6.06
C ASP A 140 14.56 -0.78 5.12
N SER A 141 14.97 -0.66 3.86
CA SER A 141 14.22 0.07 2.84
C SER A 141 14.63 -0.32 1.44
N GLU A 142 13.67 -0.33 0.52
CA GLU A 142 13.89 -0.49 -0.90
C GLU A 142 13.04 0.53 -1.67
N VAL A 143 13.64 1.18 -2.65
CA VAL A 143 12.92 2.00 -3.61
C VAL A 143 13.21 1.47 -5.01
N LEU A 144 12.17 1.01 -5.67
CA LEU A 144 12.23 0.57 -7.05
C LEU A 144 11.57 1.63 -7.94
N PRO A 145 12.35 2.34 -8.78
CA PRO A 145 11.81 3.33 -9.70
C PRO A 145 10.72 2.76 -10.59
N GLY A 146 9.68 3.55 -10.92
CA GLY A 146 8.60 3.08 -11.79
C GLY A 146 9.05 2.72 -13.21
N ALA A 147 10.21 3.23 -13.64
CA ALA A 147 10.86 2.87 -14.91
C ALA A 147 11.80 1.65 -14.83
N SER A 148 11.93 1.04 -13.65
CA SER A 148 12.83 -0.10 -13.46
C SER A 148 12.39 -1.32 -14.26
N LEU A 149 13.34 -1.96 -14.94
CA LEU A 149 13.15 -3.26 -15.61
C LEU A 149 13.43 -4.45 -14.68
N ASN A 150 13.93 -4.19 -13.47
CA ASN A 150 14.25 -5.22 -12.50
C ASN A 150 13.04 -5.52 -11.62
N PRO A 151 12.75 -6.80 -11.31
CA PRO A 151 11.80 -7.13 -10.25
C PRO A 151 12.40 -6.66 -8.91
N GLY A 152 11.65 -5.85 -8.15
CA GLY A 152 12.06 -5.44 -6.80
C GLY A 152 12.25 -6.64 -5.88
N LYS A 153 13.04 -6.49 -4.83
CA LYS A 153 13.27 -7.56 -3.86
C LYS A 153 12.05 -7.76 -2.97
N HIS A 154 11.40 -6.68 -2.54
CA HIS A 154 10.36 -6.70 -1.51
C HIS A 154 8.95 -6.48 -2.05
N CYS A 155 8.82 -5.79 -3.19
CA CYS A 155 7.55 -5.47 -3.80
C CYS A 155 7.27 -6.32 -5.04
N LEU A 156 6.18 -7.09 -5.01
CA LEU A 156 5.54 -7.57 -6.24
C LEU A 156 4.32 -6.71 -6.54
N LEU A 157 4.25 -6.16 -7.76
CA LEU A 157 3.00 -5.70 -8.35
C LEU A 157 2.17 -6.94 -8.67
N ILE A 158 0.95 -7.01 -8.15
CA ILE A 158 -0.04 -8.00 -8.55
C ILE A 158 -1.09 -7.22 -9.34
N ASP A 159 -1.29 -7.62 -10.59
CA ASP A 159 -2.32 -7.09 -11.50
C ASP A 159 -3.75 -7.39 -11.01
#